data_AF-A0A285PEC4-F1
#
_entry.id   AF-A0A285PEC4-F1
#
_cell.length_a   1.000
_cell.length_b   1.000
_cell.length_c   1.000
_cell.angle_alpha   90.00
_cell.angle_beta   90.00
_cell.angle_gamma   90.00
#
_symmetry.space_group_name_H-M   'P 1'
#
loop_
_entity.id
_entity.type
_entity.pdbx_description
1 polymer ?
#
loop_
_entity_poly.entity_id
_entity_poly.type
_entity_poly.pdbx_seq_one_letter_code
_entity_poly.pdbx_strand_id
1 'polypeptide(L)'
;MMLTRYFLCAISLSALISPTEVGAGDNVGSHRIERTTDCVAFVKKQRALAAENGEVMSRRDQKLILLDCRNGELEDHIAKQERILSALDEQIRQQNFRLEAQGRIIDDQGQELARVIWVNRKLVLRRETAEVEQAQILDEIEAYLVENSF
;
A
#
# COMPACT_ATOMS: atom_id res chain seq x y z
N MET A 1 -16.58 -0.80 -42.51
CA MET A 1 -17.05 -1.17 -41.15
C MET A 1 -15.86 -1.16 -40.20
N MET A 2 -15.58 -0.01 -39.59
CA MET A 2 -14.60 0.11 -38.50
C MET A 2 -15.09 1.25 -37.60
N LEU A 3 -15.89 0.88 -36.59
CA LEU A 3 -16.31 1.78 -35.52
C LEU A 3 -16.23 0.95 -34.25
N THR A 4 -15.09 0.99 -33.58
CA THR A 4 -14.93 0.74 -32.14
C THR A 4 -13.46 0.93 -31.83
N ARG A 5 -13.12 2.03 -31.15
CA ARG A 5 -11.93 2.22 -30.27
C ARG A 5 -11.54 3.70 -30.14
N TYR A 6 -12.45 4.56 -29.70
CA TYR A 6 -12.07 5.87 -29.13
C TYR A 6 -13.15 6.33 -28.15
N PHE A 7 -13.27 5.64 -27.02
CA PHE A 7 -14.15 6.07 -25.94
C PHE A 7 -13.53 5.69 -24.59
N LEU A 8 -12.35 6.22 -24.28
CA LEU A 8 -11.71 6.12 -22.97
C LEU A 8 -10.51 7.08 -22.89
N CYS A 9 -10.77 8.38 -22.80
CA CYS A 9 -9.91 9.38 -22.14
C CYS A 9 -10.49 10.80 -22.28
N ALA A 10 -11.60 11.09 -21.60
CA ALA A 10 -12.16 12.47 -21.62
C ALA A 10 -12.82 12.87 -20.29
N ILE A 11 -12.42 12.26 -19.16
CA ILE A 11 -12.94 12.64 -17.82
C ILE A 11 -11.83 13.21 -16.91
N SER A 12 -10.57 13.24 -17.33
CA SER A 12 -9.44 13.55 -16.42
C SER A 12 -8.78 14.93 -16.60
N LEU A 13 -9.33 15.88 -17.37
CA LEU A 13 -8.71 17.21 -17.53
C LEU A 13 -9.59 18.42 -17.18
N SER A 14 -10.91 18.28 -17.11
CA SER A 14 -11.82 19.41 -16.85
C SER A 14 -11.98 19.78 -15.37
N ALA A 15 -11.39 19.01 -14.44
CA ALA A 15 -11.40 19.34 -13.01
C ALA A 15 -10.17 20.15 -12.54
N LEU A 16 -9.20 20.41 -13.42
CA LEU A 16 -7.91 21.02 -13.05
C LEU A 16 -7.77 22.50 -13.41
N ILE A 17 -8.80 23.14 -13.98
CA ILE A 17 -8.74 24.57 -14.33
C ILE A 17 -10.06 25.23 -13.95
N SER A 18 -10.25 25.44 -12.65
CA SER A 18 -11.11 26.54 -12.18
C SER A 18 -10.19 27.74 -11.94
N PRO A 19 -10.37 28.87 -12.65
CA PRO A 19 -9.67 30.09 -12.29
C PRO A 19 -10.26 30.55 -10.95
N THR A 20 -9.54 30.34 -9.85
CA THR A 20 -9.80 31.08 -8.63
C THR A 20 -9.43 32.52 -8.93
N GLU A 21 -10.43 33.33 -9.25
CA GLU A 21 -10.33 34.78 -9.30
C GLU A 21 -9.73 35.25 -7.97
N VAL A 22 -8.47 35.67 -8.06
CA VAL A 22 -7.76 36.45 -7.06
C VAL A 22 -8.48 37.78 -6.99
N GLY A 23 -9.38 37.92 -6.03
CA GLY A 23 -10.18 39.11 -5.84
C GLY A 23 -10.72 39.22 -4.42
N ALA A 24 -10.04 40.06 -3.64
CA ALA A 24 -10.44 40.63 -2.36
C ALA A 24 -10.35 39.73 -1.11
N GLY A 25 -9.27 39.93 -0.35
CA GLY A 25 -9.18 39.55 1.05
C GLY A 25 -7.84 38.94 1.45
N ASP A 26 -6.73 39.63 1.17
CA ASP A 26 -5.46 39.37 1.84
C ASP A 26 -5.69 39.43 3.35
N ASN A 27 -5.63 38.27 4.02
CA ASN A 27 -5.34 38.04 5.46
C ASN A 27 -5.92 36.72 6.04
N VAL A 28 -6.45 35.79 5.25
CA VAL A 28 -6.65 34.42 5.78
C VAL A 28 -5.31 33.71 5.71
N GLY A 29 -4.61 33.74 6.86
CA GLY A 29 -3.28 33.18 7.04
C GLY A 29 -3.13 31.84 6.34
N SER A 30 -2.02 31.70 5.61
CA SER A 30 -1.39 30.43 5.28
C SER A 30 -1.04 29.72 6.60
N HIS A 31 -2.06 29.22 7.30
CA HIS A 31 -1.88 28.33 8.41
C HIS A 31 -1.44 27.02 7.81
N ARG A 32 -0.12 26.85 7.71
CA ARG A 32 0.50 25.54 7.55
C ARG A 32 -0.18 24.62 8.56
N ILE A 33 -1.05 23.74 8.09
CA ILE A 33 -1.78 22.79 8.92
C ILE A 33 -0.71 21.86 9.48
N GLU A 34 -0.24 22.14 10.69
CA GLU A 34 0.75 21.33 11.38
C GLU A 34 0.13 19.98 11.70
N ARG A 35 0.28 19.00 10.79
CA ARG A 35 0.06 17.54 10.99
C ARG A 35 -0.84 17.19 12.17
N THR A 36 -2.06 17.73 12.19
CA THR A 36 -3.01 17.45 13.25
C THR A 36 -3.80 16.24 12.81
N THR A 37 -3.68 15.14 13.55
CA THR A 37 -4.48 13.90 13.35
C THR A 37 -5.96 14.06 13.71
N ASP A 38 -6.39 15.27 14.10
CA ASP A 38 -7.77 15.62 14.38
C ASP A 38 -8.10 16.98 13.76
N CYS A 39 -8.52 16.93 12.49
CA CYS A 39 -8.94 18.11 11.75
C CYS A 39 -10.12 18.88 12.39
N VAL A 40 -10.98 18.21 13.17
CA VAL A 40 -12.08 18.89 13.87
C VAL A 40 -11.54 19.70 15.05
N ALA A 41 -10.61 19.13 15.82
CA ALA A 41 -9.92 19.86 16.89
C ALA A 41 -9.11 21.04 16.34
N PHE A 42 -8.46 20.87 15.17
CA PHE A 42 -7.76 21.95 14.49
C PHE A 42 -8.69 23.12 14.13
N VAL A 43 -9.84 22.85 13.48
CA VAL A 43 -10.82 23.90 13.15
C VAL A 43 -11.38 24.58 14.40
N LYS A 44 -11.60 23.85 15.50
CA LYS A 44 -12.03 24.43 16.79
C LYS A 44 -10.99 25.41 17.35
N LYS A 45 -9.69 25.08 17.28
CA LYS A 45 -8.61 25.98 17.69
C LYS A 45 -8.56 27.24 16.82
N GLN A 46 -8.66 27.08 15.50
CA GLN A 46 -8.67 28.21 14.58
C GLN A 46 -9.88 29.13 14.80
N ARG A 47 -11.05 28.56 15.12
CA ARG A 47 -12.23 29.34 15.50
C ARG A 47 -12.04 30.08 16.82
N ALA A 48 -11.42 29.45 17.82
CA ALA A 48 -11.13 30.09 19.10
C ALA A 48 -10.16 31.26 18.90
N LEU A 49 -9.11 31.07 18.10
CA LEU A 49 -8.13 32.11 17.77
C LEU A 49 -8.76 33.29 17.02
N ALA A 50 -9.65 33.03 16.05
CA ALA A 50 -10.38 34.08 15.36
C ALA A 50 -11.23 34.90 16.36
N ALA A 51 -11.92 34.23 17.29
CA ALA A 51 -12.73 34.88 18.29
C ALA A 51 -11.91 35.73 19.29
N GLU A 52 -10.71 35.26 19.66
CA GLU A 52 -9.75 36.04 20.47
C GLU A 52 -9.33 37.34 19.76
N ASN A 53 -9.23 37.31 18.43
CA ASN A 53 -8.90 38.47 17.59
C ASN A 53 -10.13 39.34 17.22
N GLY A 54 -11.31 39.03 17.77
CA GLY A 54 -12.54 39.78 17.51
C GLY A 54 -13.22 39.45 16.18
N GLU A 55 -12.77 38.42 15.48
CA GLU A 55 -13.35 37.95 14.22
C GLU A 55 -14.22 36.71 14.42
N VAL A 56 -15.30 36.60 13.64
CA VAL A 56 -16.14 35.41 13.63
C VAL A 56 -15.90 34.63 12.34
N MET A 57 -15.29 33.46 12.48
CA MET A 57 -15.06 32.58 11.34
C MET A 57 -16.39 32.11 10.73
N SER A 58 -16.59 32.34 9.44
CA SER A 58 -17.81 31.92 8.75
C SER A 58 -17.91 30.39 8.68
N ARG A 59 -19.12 29.86 8.52
CA ARG A 59 -19.31 28.41 8.29
C ARG A 59 -18.62 27.93 7.01
N ARG A 60 -18.49 28.81 6.01
CA ARG A 60 -17.81 28.50 4.75
C ARG A 60 -16.31 28.30 5.00
N ASP A 61 -15.68 29.19 5.74
CA ASP A 61 -14.25 29.14 6.02
C ASP A 61 -13.90 27.94 6.91
N GLN A 62 -14.73 27.67 7.92
CA GLN A 62 -14.60 26.45 8.75
C GLN A 62 -14.64 25.18 7.90
N LYS A 63 -15.51 25.13 6.88
CA LYS A 63 -15.62 23.98 5.98
C LYS A 63 -14.39 23.84 5.07
N LEU A 64 -13.88 24.95 4.55
CA LEU A 64 -12.68 24.95 3.70
C LEU A 64 -11.46 24.43 4.49
N ILE A 65 -11.22 24.97 5.68
CA ILE A 65 -10.13 24.53 6.54
C ILE A 65 -10.25 23.04 6.89
N LEU A 66 -11.47 22.56 7.17
CA LEU A 66 -11.71 21.15 7.46
C LEU A 66 -11.39 20.25 6.25
N LEU A 67 -11.78 20.67 5.05
CA LEU A 67 -11.52 19.94 3.82
C LEU A 67 -10.02 19.91 3.51
N ASP A 68 -9.33 21.04 3.63
CA ASP A 68 -7.88 21.13 3.38
C ASP A 68 -7.10 20.25 4.35
N CYS A 69 -7.48 20.25 5.64
CA CYS A 69 -6.87 19.37 6.63
C CYS A 69 -7.07 17.89 6.30
N ARG A 70 -8.30 17.49 5.96
CA ARG A 70 -8.62 16.10 5.60
C ARG A 70 -7.92 15.65 4.32
N ASN A 71 -7.77 16.54 3.35
CA ASN A 71 -7.02 16.27 2.14
C ASN A 71 -5.55 16.04 2.46
N GLY A 72 -4.95 16.84 3.36
CA GLY A 72 -3.59 16.61 3.84
C GLY A 72 -3.41 15.27 4.56
N GLU A 73 -4.34 14.88 5.44
CA GLU A 73 -4.32 13.55 6.09
C GLU A 73 -4.41 12.41 5.06
N LEU A 74 -5.25 12.58 4.03
CA LEU A 74 -5.40 11.60 2.96
C LEU A 74 -4.11 11.47 2.13
N GLU A 75 -3.48 12.59 1.77
CA GLU A 75 -2.20 12.60 1.06
C GLU A 75 -1.09 11.91 1.85
N ASP A 76 -1.01 12.17 3.17
CA ASP A 76 -0.05 11.49 4.06
C ASP A 76 -0.32 9.98 4.13
N HIS A 77 -1.59 9.58 4.17
CA HIS A 77 -1.98 8.16 4.14
C HIS A 77 -1.60 7.49 2.82
N ILE A 78 -1.87 8.15 1.69
CA ILE A 78 -1.50 7.65 0.35
C ILE A 78 0.02 7.51 0.26
N ALA A 79 0.78 8.54 0.63
CA ALA A 79 2.25 8.48 0.61
C ALA A 79 2.81 7.37 1.51
N LYS A 80 2.17 7.10 2.66
CA LYS A 80 2.55 5.97 3.52
C LYS A 80 2.24 4.63 2.85
N GLN A 81 1.07 4.49 2.23
CA GLN A 81 0.68 3.28 1.52
C GLN A 81 1.61 3.00 0.32
N GLU A 82 1.97 4.02 -0.45
CA GLU A 82 2.91 3.88 -1.57
C GLU A 82 4.28 3.36 -1.14
N ARG A 83 4.81 3.84 0.00
CA ARG A 83 6.07 3.31 0.57
C ARG A 83 5.95 1.84 0.97
N ILE A 84 4.83 1.45 1.58
CA ILE A 84 4.58 0.05 1.97
C ILE A 84 4.49 -0.83 0.72
N LEU A 85 3.74 -0.41 -0.30
CA LEU A 85 3.60 -1.14 -1.55
C LEU A 85 4.94 -1.30 -2.26
N SER A 86 5.76 -0.24 -2.31
CA SER A 86 7.10 -0.32 -2.90
C SER A 86 8.02 -1.27 -2.14
N ALA A 87 7.94 -1.32 -0.81
CA ALA A 87 8.73 -2.25 0.00
C ALA A 87 8.29 -3.71 -0.22
N LEU A 88 6.97 -3.95 -0.32
CA LEU A 88 6.43 -5.28 -0.62
C LEU A 88 6.82 -5.76 -2.03
N ASP A 89 6.78 -4.88 -3.03
CA ASP A 89 7.18 -5.24 -4.40
C ASP A 89 8.65 -5.67 -4.46
N GLU A 90 9.53 -4.97 -3.74
CA GLU A 90 10.94 -5.36 -3.63
C GLU A 90 11.12 -6.71 -2.94
N GLN A 91 10.38 -7.00 -1.87
CA GLN A 91 10.41 -8.30 -1.21
C GLN A 91 9.95 -9.43 -2.15
N ILE A 92 8.89 -9.20 -2.93
CA ILE A 92 8.39 -10.17 -3.92
C ILE A 92 9.46 -10.44 -4.98
N ARG A 93 10.12 -9.40 -5.49
CA ARG A 93 11.22 -9.57 -6.46
C ARG A 93 12.36 -10.41 -5.89
N GLN A 94 12.78 -10.14 -4.66
CA GLN A 94 13.83 -10.91 -4.00
C GLN A 94 13.44 -12.37 -3.80
N GLN A 95 12.17 -12.64 -3.45
CA GLN A 95 11.66 -14.01 -3.34
C GLN A 95 11.63 -14.71 -4.71
N ASN A 96 11.19 -14.03 -5.76
CA ASN A 96 11.21 -14.58 -7.12
C ASN A 96 12.64 -14.93 -7.57
N PHE A 97 13.64 -14.07 -7.32
CA PHE A 97 15.03 -14.39 -7.62
C PHE A 97 15.53 -15.63 -6.85
N ARG A 98 15.13 -15.79 -5.59
CA ARG A 98 15.46 -16.99 -4.81
C ARG A 98 14.81 -18.25 -5.38
N LEU A 99 13.53 -18.16 -5.78
CA LEU A 99 12.80 -19.26 -6.40
C LEU A 99 13.41 -19.66 -7.74
N GLU A 100 13.79 -18.69 -8.58
CA GLU A 100 14.48 -18.97 -9.84
C GLU A 100 15.84 -19.65 -9.61
N ALA A 101 16.60 -19.18 -8.63
CA ALA A 101 17.88 -19.81 -8.27
C ALA A 101 17.69 -21.25 -7.78
N GLN A 102 16.68 -21.50 -6.92
CA GLN A 102 16.33 -22.84 -6.47
C GLN A 102 15.85 -23.73 -7.61
N GLY A 103 15.03 -23.20 -8.53
CA GLY A 103 14.57 -23.91 -9.72
C GLY A 103 15.74 -24.40 -10.58
N ARG A 104 16.74 -23.55 -10.82
CA ARG A 104 17.96 -23.94 -11.55
C ARG A 104 18.74 -25.05 -10.85
N ILE A 105 18.87 -24.98 -9.52
CA ILE A 105 19.54 -26.04 -8.75
C ILE A 105 18.79 -27.37 -8.89
N ILE A 106 17.45 -27.34 -8.83
CA ILE A 106 16.61 -28.54 -9.02
C ILE A 106 16.79 -29.10 -10.43
N ASP A 107 16.82 -28.25 -11.45
CA ASP A 107 17.06 -28.66 -12.84
C ASP A 107 18.44 -29.31 -13.01
N ASP A 108 19.49 -28.68 -12.47
CA ASP A 108 20.87 -29.20 -12.51
C ASP A 108 20.97 -30.54 -11.78
N GLN A 109 20.37 -30.66 -10.59
CA GLN A 109 20.30 -31.92 -9.84
C GLN A 109 19.52 -32.98 -10.60
N GLY A 110 18.43 -32.60 -11.27
CA GLY A 110 17.65 -33.47 -12.13
C GLY A 110 18.46 -34.02 -13.30
N GLN A 111 19.29 -33.19 -13.93
CA GLN A 111 20.22 -33.60 -14.98
C GLN A 111 21.29 -34.58 -14.46
N GLU A 112 21.83 -34.35 -13.25
CA GLU A 112 22.81 -35.27 -12.67
C GLU A 112 22.20 -36.59 -12.27
N LEU A 113 20.99 -36.56 -11.71
CA LEU A 113 20.24 -37.78 -11.44
C LEU A 113 20.01 -38.56 -12.74
N ALA A 114 19.58 -37.89 -13.81
CA ALA A 114 19.37 -38.52 -15.11
C ALA A 114 20.65 -39.15 -15.67
N ARG A 115 21.81 -38.49 -15.54
CA ARG A 115 23.12 -39.05 -15.93
C ARG A 115 23.47 -40.30 -15.11
N VAL A 116 23.32 -40.25 -13.79
CA VAL A 116 23.61 -41.39 -12.90
C VAL A 116 22.71 -42.58 -13.23
N ILE A 117 21.43 -42.34 -13.52
CA ILE A 117 20.48 -43.39 -13.93
C ILE A 117 20.87 -43.98 -15.28
N TRP A 118 21.28 -43.14 -16.22
CA TRP A 118 21.71 -43.60 -17.54
C TRP A 118 22.91 -44.55 -17.45
N VAL A 119 23.90 -44.22 -16.61
CA VAL A 119 25.09 -45.07 -16.39
C VAL A 119 24.75 -46.35 -15.62
N ASN A 120 24.04 -46.23 -14.50
CA ASN A 120 23.83 -47.34 -13.56
C ASN A 120 22.57 -48.17 -13.83
N ARG A 121 21.72 -47.74 -14.78
CA ARG A 121 20.42 -48.31 -15.17
C ARG A 121 19.40 -48.53 -14.05
N LYS A 122 19.67 -48.04 -12.85
CA LYS A 122 18.83 -48.25 -11.67
C LYS A 122 18.88 -47.02 -10.77
N LEU A 123 17.70 -46.54 -10.38
CA LEU A 123 17.51 -45.57 -9.32
C LEU A 123 16.77 -46.26 -8.17
N VAL A 124 17.24 -46.09 -6.94
CA VAL A 124 16.49 -46.46 -5.75
C VAL A 124 16.17 -45.19 -4.99
N LEU A 125 14.92 -44.77 -5.04
CA LEU A 125 14.43 -43.63 -4.26
C LEU A 125 14.13 -44.12 -2.83
N ARG A 126 14.85 -43.58 -1.84
CA ARG A 126 14.45 -43.70 -0.44
C ARG A 126 13.51 -42.54 -0.12
N ARG A 127 12.25 -42.87 0.14
CA ARG A 127 11.30 -41.92 0.72
C ARG A 127 11.59 -41.86 2.21
N GLU A 128 12.32 -40.85 2.67
CA GLU A 128 12.20 -40.44 4.07
C GLU A 128 10.77 -39.93 4.23
N THR A 129 10.05 -40.49 5.19
CA THR A 129 8.64 -40.20 5.43
C THR A 129 8.52 -38.75 5.89
N ALA A 130 8.33 -37.85 4.93
CA ALA A 130 7.95 -36.45 5.14
C ALA A 130 6.65 -36.31 5.97
N GLU A 131 5.90 -37.39 6.16
CA GLU A 131 4.70 -37.46 7.01
C GLU A 131 4.97 -37.04 8.47
N VAL A 132 6.20 -37.22 9.00
CA VAL A 132 6.53 -36.80 10.37
C VAL A 132 6.74 -35.29 10.46
N GLU A 133 7.46 -34.68 9.52
CA GLU A 133 7.66 -33.22 9.50
C GLU A 133 6.37 -32.48 9.12
N GLN A 134 5.57 -33.01 8.19
CA GLN A 134 4.29 -32.40 7.81
C GLN A 134 3.27 -32.43 8.94
N ALA A 135 3.23 -33.52 9.72
CA ALA A 135 2.39 -33.60 10.91
C ALA A 135 2.84 -32.62 11.99
N GLN A 136 4.15 -32.51 12.24
CA GLN A 136 4.69 -31.53 13.19
C GLN A 136 4.40 -30.08 12.79
N ILE A 137 4.54 -29.74 11.52
CA ILE A 137 4.23 -28.39 11.02
C ILE A 137 2.72 -28.11 11.13
N LEU A 138 1.87 -29.09 10.87
CA LEU A 138 0.42 -28.95 11.04
C LEU A 138 0.04 -28.77 12.51
N ASP A 139 0.66 -29.52 13.42
CA ASP A 139 0.45 -29.39 14.86
C ASP A 139 0.93 -28.02 15.38
N GLU A 140 2.07 -27.52 14.89
CA GLU A 140 2.58 -26.18 15.23
C GLU A 140 1.67 -25.06 14.70
N ILE A 141 1.15 -25.20 13.48
CA ILE A 141 0.18 -24.26 12.89
C ILE A 141 -1.14 -24.29 13.68
N GLU A 142 -1.63 -25.47 14.07
CA GLU A 142 -2.87 -25.60 14.84
C GLU A 142 -2.71 -25.00 16.24
N ALA A 143 -1.57 -25.24 16.92
CA ALA A 143 -1.25 -24.61 18.19
C ALA A 143 -1.18 -23.08 18.07
N TYR A 144 -0.53 -22.56 17.02
CA TYR A 144 -0.45 -21.12 16.77
C TYR A 144 -1.82 -20.50 16.49
N LEU A 145 -2.68 -21.19 15.74
CA LEU A 145 -4.04 -20.74 15.47
C LEU A 145 -4.92 -20.74 16.72
N VAL A 146 -4.77 -21.71 17.62
CA VAL A 146 -5.46 -21.77 18.92
C VAL A 146 -4.98 -20.66 19.86
N GLU A 147 -3.68 -20.37 19.93
CA GLU A 147 -3.15 -19.29 20.76
C GLU A 147 -3.56 -17.88 20.26
N ASN A 148 -3.83 -17.74 18.96
CA ASN A 148 -4.12 -16.44 18.33
C ASN A 148 -5.58 -16.27 17.88
N SER A 149 -6.49 -17.19 18.24
CA SER A 149 -7.92 -17.02 18.02
C SER A 149 -8.59 -16.35 19.23
N PHE A 150 -8.82 -15.04 19.12
CA PHE A 150 -9.75 -14.25 19.93
C PHE A 150 -10.84 -13.64 19.04
#